data_AF-A0A7V5C8D9-F1
#
_entry.id   AF-A0A7V5C8D9-F1
#
_cell.length_a   1.000
_cell.length_b   1.000
_cell.length_c   1.000
_cell.angle_alpha   90.00
_cell.angle_beta   90.00
_cell.angle_gamma   90.00
#
_symmetry.space_group_name_H-M   'P 1'
#
loop_
_entity.id
_entity.type
_entity.pdbx_description
1 polymer ?
#
loop_
_entity_poly.entity_id
_entity_poly.type
_entity_poly.pdbx_seq_one_letter_code
_entity_poly.pdbx_strand_id
1 'polypeptide(L)'
;MIAAFPMYDRPETAAAHDRLWAGVRERLPMAPRRLSRAYDDDLWGLWESPDLLLGVSCGLPLRDRLAGRVRLVGSLVNDLPGCPRGHYFSRIVIPA
;
A
#
# COMPACT_ATOMS: atom_id res chain seq x y z
N MET A 1 11.67 9.39 -7.04
CA MET A 1 10.71 9.22 -5.91
C MET A 1 9.35 8.75 -6.38
N ILE A 2 8.92 7.58 -5.93
CA ILE A 2 7.66 6.92 -6.30
C ILE A 2 6.83 6.65 -5.05
N ALA A 3 5.55 7.02 -5.08
CA ALA A 3 4.56 6.56 -4.11
C ALA A 3 3.43 5.86 -4.87
N ALA A 4 3.12 4.61 -4.56
CA ALA A 4 2.11 3.83 -5.29
C ALA A 4 1.58 2.67 -4.43
N PHE A 5 0.25 2.43 -4.45
CA PHE A 5 -0.41 1.38 -3.65
C PHE A 5 -1.10 0.28 -4.49
N PRO A 6 -0.51 -0.17 -5.61
CA PRO A 6 -1.21 -0.95 -6.65
C PRO A 6 -1.86 -2.26 -6.15
N MET A 7 -1.24 -2.95 -5.19
CA MET A 7 -1.73 -4.23 -4.66
C MET A 7 -3.18 -4.18 -4.16
N TYR A 8 -3.61 -3.04 -3.62
CA TYR A 8 -4.96 -2.85 -3.07
C TYR A 8 -5.69 -1.68 -3.72
N ASP A 9 -5.21 -1.16 -4.85
CA ASP A 9 -5.77 0.03 -5.50
C ASP A 9 -6.94 -0.32 -6.42
N ARG A 10 -8.07 -0.70 -5.81
CA ARG A 10 -9.30 -1.04 -6.52
C ARG A 10 -10.22 0.18 -6.60
N PRO A 11 -11.21 0.21 -7.50
CA PRO A 11 -12.17 1.31 -7.57
C PRO A 11 -12.82 1.66 -6.22
N GLU A 12 -13.06 0.66 -5.37
CA GLU A 12 -13.68 0.82 -4.06
C GLU A 12 -12.75 1.42 -3.00
N THR A 13 -11.43 1.30 -3.17
CA THR A 13 -10.41 1.70 -2.18
C THR A 13 -9.54 2.88 -2.63
N ALA A 14 -9.50 3.20 -3.94
CA ALA A 14 -8.65 4.24 -4.52
C ALA A 14 -8.84 5.61 -3.84
N ALA A 15 -10.09 6.02 -3.60
CA ALA A 15 -10.37 7.30 -2.94
C ALA A 15 -9.85 7.36 -1.49
N ALA A 16 -9.86 6.23 -0.77
CA ALA A 16 -9.31 6.15 0.59
C ALA A 16 -7.78 6.21 0.56
N HIS A 17 -7.15 5.53 -0.40
CA HIS A 17 -5.71 5.60 -0.63
C HIS A 17 -5.22 7.01 -1.00
N ASP A 18 -5.95 7.72 -1.85
CA ASP A 18 -5.61 9.09 -2.23
C ASP A 18 -5.70 10.05 -1.04
N ARG A 19 -6.72 9.90 -0.17
CA ARG A 19 -6.83 10.66 1.08
C ARG A 19 -5.70 10.35 2.06
N LEU A 20 -5.37 9.06 2.23
CA LEU A 20 -4.24 8.63 3.05
C LEU A 20 -2.94 9.29 2.55
N TRP A 21 -2.69 9.23 1.24
CA TRP A 21 -1.50 9.82 0.65
C TRP A 21 -1.46 11.34 0.82
N ALA A 22 -2.58 12.04 0.63
CA ALA A 22 -2.66 13.47 0.86
C ALA A 22 -2.24 13.84 2.29
N GLY A 23 -2.71 13.11 3.31
CA GLY A 23 -2.34 13.33 4.71
C GLY A 23 -0.87 13.00 5.03
N VAL A 24 -0.28 12.01 4.35
CA VAL A 24 1.17 11.73 4.44
C VAL A 24 1.96 12.89 3.83
N ARG A 25 1.55 13.40 2.67
CA ARG A 25 2.23 14.49 1.96
C ARG A 25 2.24 15.80 2.72
N GLU A 26 1.22 16.09 3.53
CA GLU A 26 1.21 17.28 4.41
C GLU A 26 2.46 17.33 5.31
N ARG A 27 3.03 16.16 5.64
CA ARG A 27 4.23 16.01 6.48
C ARG A 27 5.50 15.72 5.67
N LEU A 28 5.38 15.50 4.36
CA LEU A 28 6.48 15.25 3.42
C LEU A 28 6.31 16.11 2.16
N PRO A 29 6.62 17.43 2.21
CA PRO A 29 6.37 18.33 1.08
C PRO A 29 7.13 17.98 -0.20
N MET A 30 8.29 17.31 -0.08
CA MET A 30 9.09 16.84 -1.21
C MET A 30 8.52 15.61 -1.92
N ALA A 31 7.49 14.98 -1.35
CA ALA A 31 6.92 13.75 -1.89
C ALA A 31 6.07 13.98 -3.16
N PRO A 32 5.96 12.98 -4.05
CA PRO A 32 5.14 13.05 -5.26
C PRO A 32 3.72 13.53 -5.00
N ARG A 33 3.16 14.37 -5.90
CA ARG A 33 1.85 15.00 -5.68
C ARG A 33 0.68 14.02 -5.54
N ARG A 34 0.74 12.90 -6.26
CA ARG A 34 -0.28 11.86 -6.32
C ARG A 34 0.39 10.50 -6.28
N LEU A 35 -0.40 9.48 -5.95
CA LEU A 35 0.02 8.10 -6.13
C LEU A 35 0.20 7.81 -7.63
N SER A 36 1.25 7.07 -7.97
CA SER A 36 1.46 6.54 -9.31
C SER A 36 0.55 5.32 -9.53
N ARG A 37 0.02 5.20 -10.74
CA ARG A 37 -0.71 4.03 -11.26
C ARG A 37 0.07 3.29 -12.35
N ALA A 38 1.34 3.67 -12.54
CA ALA A 38 2.20 3.08 -13.58
C ALA A 38 2.67 1.66 -13.25
N TYR A 39 2.35 1.15 -12.06
CA TYR A 39 2.84 -0.12 -11.51
C TYR A 39 1.69 -1.10 -11.18
N ASP A 40 0.50 -0.87 -11.72
CA ASP A 40 -0.67 -1.70 -11.44
C ASP A 40 -0.45 -3.17 -11.89
N ASP A 41 0.38 -3.37 -12.92
CA ASP A 41 0.77 -4.68 -13.45
C ASP A 41 2.19 -5.13 -13.06
N ASP A 42 2.95 -4.33 -12.29
CA ASP A 42 4.34 -4.65 -11.91
C ASP A 42 4.67 -4.24 -10.46
N LEU A 43 4.25 -5.10 -9.54
CA LEU A 43 4.51 -4.92 -8.11
C LEU A 43 5.99 -5.02 -7.75
N TRP A 44 6.76 -5.86 -8.45
CA TRP A 44 8.17 -6.08 -8.11
C TRP A 44 9.04 -4.92 -8.59
N GLY A 45 8.81 -4.42 -9.81
CA GLY A 45 9.48 -3.22 -10.30
C GLY A 45 9.21 -2.00 -9.43
N LEU A 46 8.02 -1.91 -8.82
CA LEU A 46 7.72 -0.90 -7.79
C LEU A 46 8.53 -1.14 -6.51
N TRP A 47 8.37 -2.30 -5.87
CA TRP A 47 8.89 -2.54 -4.52
C TRP A 47 10.41 -2.60 -4.46
N GLU A 48 11.07 -2.98 -5.55
CA GLU A 48 12.53 -3.03 -5.65
C GLU A 48 13.14 -1.77 -6.28
N SER A 49 12.31 -0.78 -6.65
CA SER A 49 12.80 0.46 -7.22
C SER A 49 13.67 1.23 -6.22
N PRO A 50 14.88 1.68 -6.60
CA PRO A 50 15.68 2.57 -5.76
C PRO A 50 15.00 3.93 -5.55
N ASP A 51 14.01 4.26 -6.38
CA ASP A 51 13.21 5.48 -6.28
C ASP A 51 11.97 5.32 -5.37
N LEU A 52 11.73 4.14 -4.79
CA LEU A 52 10.57 3.90 -3.94
C LEU A 52 10.63 4.78 -2.68
N LEU A 53 9.64 5.68 -2.56
CA LEU A 53 9.42 6.46 -1.36
C LEU A 53 8.45 5.75 -0.40
N LEU A 54 7.29 5.31 -0.94
CA LEU A 54 6.29 4.61 -0.15
C LEU A 54 5.46 3.66 -1.04
N GLY A 55 5.40 2.40 -0.63
CA GLY A 55 4.55 1.39 -1.26
C GLY A 55 3.75 0.62 -0.22
N VAL A 56 2.72 -0.08 -0.69
CA VAL A 56 1.98 -1.05 0.13
C VAL A 56 2.25 -2.45 -0.41
N SER A 57 2.55 -3.36 0.50
CA SER A 57 2.71 -4.79 0.22
C SER A 57 1.98 -5.60 1.29
N CYS A 58 1.72 -6.87 1.00
CA CYS A 58 1.24 -7.81 2.01
C CYS A 58 2.42 -8.35 2.84
N GLY A 59 2.12 -9.05 3.93
CA GLY A 59 3.14 -9.53 4.86
C GLY A 59 4.11 -10.56 4.26
N LEU A 60 3.70 -11.31 3.24
CA LEU A 60 4.53 -12.36 2.64
C LEU A 60 5.72 -11.78 1.84
N PRO A 61 5.55 -10.90 0.83
CA PRO A 61 6.66 -10.22 0.16
C PRO A 61 7.59 -9.49 1.11
N LEU A 62 7.04 -8.85 2.15
CA LEU A 62 7.84 -8.13 3.15
C LEU A 62 8.79 -9.05 3.94
N ARG A 63 8.32 -10.25 4.30
CA ARG A 63 9.08 -11.23 5.09
C ARG A 63 10.04 -12.08 4.25
N ASP A 64 9.77 -12.19 2.95
CA ASP A 64 10.55 -12.99 2.01
C ASP A 64 11.46 -12.07 1.16
N ARG A 65 11.12 -11.84 -0.11
CA ARG A 65 11.97 -11.13 -1.07
C ARG A 65 12.37 -9.71 -0.67
N LEU A 66 11.52 -8.97 0.05
CA LEU A 66 11.82 -7.58 0.45
C LEU A 66 12.54 -7.48 1.81
N ALA A 67 12.79 -8.61 2.48
CA ALA A 67 13.47 -8.63 3.77
C ALA A 67 14.86 -7.97 3.65
N GLY A 68 15.09 -6.95 4.48
CA GLY A 68 16.35 -6.17 4.48
C GLY A 68 16.54 -5.23 3.28
N ARG A 69 15.62 -5.21 2.30
CA ARG A 69 15.69 -4.31 1.13
C ARG A 69 14.84 -3.06 1.29
N VAL A 70 13.80 -3.14 2.09
CA VAL A 70 12.89 -2.04 2.39
C VAL A 70 12.75 -1.85 3.90
N ARG A 71 12.30 -0.67 4.30
CA ARG A 71 11.96 -0.38 5.70
C ARG A 71 10.45 -0.43 5.89
N LEU A 72 9.99 -1.26 6.82
CA LEU A 72 8.60 -1.20 7.28
C LEU A 72 8.39 0.12 8.04
N VAL A 73 7.48 0.96 7.55
CA VAL A 73 7.13 2.26 8.17
C VAL A 73 5.79 2.24 8.91
N GLY A 74 4.96 1.23 8.68
CA GLY A 74 3.67 1.10 9.33
C GLY A 74 2.85 -0.07 8.80
N SER A 75 1.74 -0.34 9.48
CA SER A 75 0.71 -1.30 9.06
C SER A 75 -0.61 -0.56 8.92
N LEU A 76 -1.27 -0.73 7.77
CA LEU A 76 -2.54 -0.06 7.48
C LEU A 76 -3.68 -0.73 8.24
N VAL A 77 -4.53 0.10 8.84
CA VAL A 77 -5.80 -0.33 9.45
C VAL A 77 -6.91 0.18 8.55
N ASN A 78 -7.68 -0.75 7.97
CA ASN A 78 -8.79 -0.41 7.05
C ASN A 78 -10.06 0.08 7.76
N ASP A 79 -10.02 0.22 9.10
CA ASP A 79 -11.09 0.73 9.96
C ASP A 79 -12.47 0.09 9.69
N LEU A 80 -12.47 -1.25 9.55
CA LEU A 80 -13.69 -2.00 9.27
C LEU A 80 -14.55 -2.11 10.53
N PRO A 81 -15.89 -2.02 10.41
CA PRO A 81 -16.80 -2.22 11.55
C PRO A 81 -16.54 -3.55 12.25
N GLY A 82 -16.36 -3.50 13.57
CA GLY A 82 -16.08 -4.68 14.39
C GLY A 82 -14.68 -5.29 14.21
N CYS A 83 -13.76 -4.62 13.53
CA CYS A 83 -12.39 -5.09 13.33
C CYS A 83 -11.39 -4.20 14.10
N PRO A 84 -11.13 -4.48 15.40
CA PRO A 84 -10.18 -3.69 16.17
C PRO A 84 -8.76 -3.78 15.60
N ARG A 85 -7.90 -2.81 15.95
CA ARG A 85 -6.49 -2.77 15.51
C ARG A 85 -5.79 -4.11 15.78
N GLY A 86 -5.00 -4.57 14.82
CA GLY A 86 -4.30 -5.86 14.90
C GLY A 86 -5.17 -7.08 14.55
N HIS A 87 -6.48 -6.90 14.31
CA HIS A 87 -7.36 -7.95 13.82
C HIS A 87 -7.58 -7.78 12.31
N TYR A 88 -7.97 -8.86 11.65
CA TYR A 88 -8.34 -8.85 10.26
C TYR A 88 -9.52 -9.79 10.01
N PHE A 89 -10.26 -9.53 8.94
CA PHE A 89 -11.27 -10.45 8.44
C PHE A 89 -10.83 -11.04 7.11
N SER A 90 -11.07 -12.33 6.94
CA SER A 90 -11.08 -12.97 5.62
C SER A 90 -12.51 -13.18 5.16
N ARG A 91 -12.69 -13.18 3.85
CA ARG A 91 -13.91 -13.65 3.18
C ARG A 91 -13.48 -14.74 2.21
N ILE A 92 -14.16 -15.88 2.28
CA ILE A 92 -14.02 -16.95 1.31
C ILE A 92 -15.13 -16.72 0.29
N VAL A 93 -14.74 -16.52 -0.97
CA VAL A 93 -15.68 -16.35 -2.08
C VAL A 93 -15.77 -17.68 -2.81
N ILE A 94 -16.97 -18.23 -2.94
CA ILE A 94 -17.25 -19.43 -3.71
C ILE A 94 -18.08 -19.05 -4.95
N PRO A 95 -17.97 -19.78 -6.07
CA PRO A 95 -18.90 -19.63 -7.18
C PRO A 95 -20.35 -19.79 -6.71
N ALA A 96 -21.27 -19.09 -7.37
CA ALA A 96 -22.70 -19.27 -7.18
C ALA A 96 -23.16 -20.65 -7.67
#